data_AF-A0A5K0WPS3-F1
#
_entry.id   AF-A0A5K0WPS3-F1
#
_cell.length_a   1.000
_cell.length_b   1.000
_cell.length_c   1.000
_cell.angle_alpha   90.00
_cell.angle_beta   90.00
_cell.angle_gamma   90.00
#
_symmetry.space_group_name_H-M   'P 1'
#
loop_
_entity.id
_entity.type
_entity.pdbx_description
1 polymer ?
#
loop_
_entity_poly.entity_id
_entity_poly.type
_entity_poly.pdbx_seq_one_letter_code
_entity_poly.pdbx_strand_id
1 'polypeptide(L)'
;AYVDSSVIMGHAGEFKREAGKYGRITYMKCTPDNNFFPDLSSTQRTDVIFFCSPNNPTGVAASRNQLKSLVDFARANGSIIIYDSAYSMYISDDSPRTIFEIPGAKE
;
A
#
# COMPACT_ATOMS: atom_id res chain seq x y z
N ALA A 1 11.81 -5.96 -1.45
CA ALA A 1 12.32 -5.01 -2.46
C ALA A 1 12.09 -3.56 -2.06
N TYR A 2 10.84 -3.07 -1.93
CA TYR A 2 10.58 -1.62 -1.75
C TYR A 2 11.34 -0.94 -0.61
N VAL A 3 11.52 -1.65 0.52
CA VAL A 3 12.12 -1.06 1.73
C VAL A 3 13.55 -1.53 2.00
N ASP A 4 14.09 -2.44 1.19
CA ASP A 4 15.33 -3.16 1.47
C ASP A 4 16.51 -2.17 1.54
N SER A 5 16.60 -1.23 0.61
CA SER A 5 17.61 -0.17 0.63
C SER A 5 17.48 0.74 1.84
N SER A 6 16.24 1.09 2.24
CA SER A 6 15.99 1.91 3.43
C SER A 6 16.40 1.20 4.72
N VAL A 7 16.25 -0.12 4.76
CA VAL A 7 16.72 -0.96 5.86
C VAL A 7 18.25 -1.03 5.88
N ILE A 8 18.89 -1.34 4.75
CA ILE A 8 20.36 -1.48 4.64
C ILE A 8 21.07 -0.16 5.00
N MET A 9 20.51 0.98 4.59
CA MET A 9 21.07 2.30 4.91
C MET A 9 20.73 2.79 6.34
N GLY A 10 19.98 2.02 7.12
CA GLY A 10 19.62 2.39 8.51
C GLY A 10 18.50 3.43 8.64
N HIS A 11 17.77 3.73 7.57
CA HIS A 11 16.67 4.71 7.58
C HIS A 11 15.33 4.15 8.06
N ALA A 12 15.19 2.81 8.11
CA ALA A 12 14.01 2.13 8.63
C ALA A 12 13.86 2.21 10.17
N GLY A 13 14.84 2.78 10.88
CA GLY A 13 14.90 2.78 12.34
C GLY A 13 15.32 1.42 12.91
N GLU A 14 15.28 1.28 14.23
CA GLU A 14 15.67 0.03 14.89
C GLU A 14 14.71 -1.12 14.60
N PHE A 15 15.26 -2.33 14.48
CA PHE A 15 14.45 -3.54 14.36
C PHE A 15 13.90 -3.94 15.74
N LYS A 16 12.58 -3.87 15.90
CA LYS A 16 11.88 -4.27 17.12
C LYS A 16 11.62 -5.77 17.08
N ARG A 17 12.51 -6.56 17.71
CA ARG A 17 12.48 -8.03 17.67
C ARG A 17 11.13 -8.64 18.04
N GLU A 18 10.52 -8.18 19.13
CA GLU A 18 9.23 -8.69 19.61
C GLU A 18 8.09 -8.45 18.62
N ALA A 19 8.12 -7.31 17.91
CA ALA A 19 7.10 -6.94 16.94
C ALA A 19 7.39 -7.47 15.52
N GLY A 20 8.61 -7.97 15.27
CA GLY A 20 9.07 -8.44 13.96
C GLY A 20 9.13 -7.33 12.90
N LYS A 21 9.38 -6.07 13.29
CA LYS A 21 9.17 -4.89 12.45
C LYS A 21 10.22 -3.80 12.68
N TYR A 22 10.47 -2.99 11.66
CA TYR A 22 11.30 -1.80 11.77
C TYR A 22 10.51 -0.60 12.33
N GLY A 23 11.14 0.18 13.21
CA GLY A 23 10.47 1.22 14.00
C GLY A 23 9.91 2.41 13.21
N ARG A 24 10.42 2.70 12.01
CA ARG A 24 9.95 3.78 11.12
C ARG A 24 9.17 3.27 9.90
N ILE A 25 8.78 2.00 9.89
CA ILE A 25 7.96 1.42 8.83
C ILE A 25 6.59 1.08 9.42
N THR A 26 5.54 1.66 8.84
CA THR A 26 4.16 1.26 9.11
C THR A 26 3.79 0.09 8.21
N TYR A 27 3.45 -1.04 8.82
CA TYR A 27 3.10 -2.26 8.10
C TYR A 27 1.58 -2.38 7.97
N MET A 28 1.09 -2.20 6.76
CA MET A 28 -0.32 -2.33 6.40
C MET A 28 -0.65 -3.80 6.12
N LYS A 29 -1.32 -4.48 7.05
CA LYS A 29 -1.60 -5.92 6.92
C LYS A 29 -2.76 -6.17 5.94
N CYS A 30 -2.49 -6.97 4.92
CA CYS A 30 -3.49 -7.49 3.98
C CYS A 30 -3.62 -9.00 4.23
N THR A 31 -4.77 -9.43 4.75
CA THR A 31 -5.05 -10.82 5.12
C THR A 31 -6.33 -11.30 4.41
N PRO A 32 -6.57 -12.61 4.33
CA PRO A 32 -7.84 -13.12 3.83
C PRO A 32 -9.06 -12.51 4.55
N ASP A 33 -8.97 -12.36 5.89
CA ASP A 33 -10.06 -11.86 6.72
C ASP A 33 -10.47 -10.40 6.41
N ASN A 34 -9.55 -9.59 5.85
CA ASN A 34 -9.83 -8.21 5.45
C ASN A 34 -9.90 -8.02 3.93
N ASN A 35 -10.14 -9.10 3.18
CA ASN A 35 -10.16 -9.11 1.72
C ASN A 35 -8.89 -8.51 1.10
N PHE A 36 -7.75 -8.78 1.75
CA PHE A 36 -6.43 -8.33 1.34
C PHE A 36 -6.30 -6.80 1.17
N PHE A 37 -7.04 -6.03 1.96
CA PHE A 37 -6.95 -4.58 1.99
C PHE A 37 -6.75 -4.09 3.42
N PRO A 38 -5.79 -3.19 3.68
CA PRO A 38 -5.45 -2.82 5.04
C PRO A 38 -6.53 -1.94 5.67
N ASP A 39 -6.63 -2.03 6.99
CA ASP A 39 -7.43 -1.08 7.77
C ASP A 39 -6.71 0.27 7.86
N LEU A 40 -7.18 1.22 7.04
CA LEU A 40 -6.63 2.58 7.00
C LEU A 40 -6.99 3.41 8.24
N SER A 41 -8.02 3.04 9.00
CA SER A 41 -8.49 3.80 10.17
C SER A 41 -7.53 3.69 11.36
N SER A 42 -6.86 2.54 11.50
CA SER A 42 -5.84 2.29 12.51
C SER A 42 -4.41 2.52 12.01
N THR A 43 -4.26 2.94 10.74
CA THR A 43 -2.96 3.15 10.12
C THR A 43 -2.40 4.53 10.48
N GLN A 44 -1.18 4.54 11.03
CA GLN A 44 -0.46 5.79 11.33
C GLN A 44 -0.12 6.55 10.04
N ARG A 45 -0.10 7.89 10.10
CA ARG A 45 0.35 8.75 9.00
C ARG A 45 1.74 8.33 8.51
N THR A 46 1.92 8.21 7.20
CA THR A 46 3.22 8.00 6.54
C THR A 46 3.43 8.99 5.41
N ASP A 47 4.69 9.30 5.07
CA ASP A 47 4.99 10.19 3.94
C ASP A 47 4.88 9.48 2.59
N VAL A 48 5.24 8.20 2.55
CA VAL A 48 5.20 7.36 1.33
C VAL A 48 4.45 6.06 1.62
N ILE A 49 3.60 5.65 0.69
CA ILE A 49 2.84 4.41 0.74
C ILE A 49 3.22 3.58 -0.49
N PHE A 50 3.81 2.41 -0.27
CA PHE A 50 4.00 1.41 -1.33
C PHE A 50 2.77 0.51 -1.39
N PHE A 51 2.10 0.50 -2.53
CA PHE A 51 0.89 -0.30 -2.73
C PHE A 51 0.97 -1.07 -4.04
N CYS A 52 0.88 -2.40 -3.97
CA CYS A 52 1.00 -3.28 -5.12
C CYS A 52 -0.36 -3.92 -5.43
N SER A 53 -0.90 -3.66 -6.63
CA SER A 53 -2.20 -4.18 -7.05
C SER A 53 -2.24 -4.35 -8.59
N PRO A 54 -2.39 -5.58 -9.11
CA PRO A 54 -2.57 -6.84 -8.36
C PRO A 54 -1.35 -7.20 -7.50
N ASN A 55 -1.62 -7.65 -6.27
CA ASN A 55 -0.60 -7.85 -5.26
C ASN A 55 0.21 -9.14 -5.48
N ASN A 56 1.54 -9.06 -5.40
CA ASN A 56 2.38 -10.24 -5.12
C ASN A 56 2.62 -10.30 -3.59
N PRO A 57 2.33 -11.43 -2.89
CA PRO A 57 2.08 -12.78 -3.42
C PRO A 57 0.61 -13.19 -3.58
N THR A 58 -0.35 -12.36 -3.19
CA THR A 58 -1.75 -12.81 -3.02
C THR A 58 -2.53 -12.96 -4.32
N GLY A 59 -2.09 -12.32 -5.40
CA GLY A 59 -2.77 -12.25 -6.70
C GLY A 59 -4.00 -11.33 -6.72
N VAL A 60 -4.39 -10.74 -5.59
CA VAL A 60 -5.63 -9.97 -5.46
C VAL A 60 -5.44 -8.54 -5.98
N ALA A 61 -6.38 -8.10 -6.81
CA ALA A 61 -6.51 -6.71 -7.23
C ALA A 61 -7.43 -5.95 -6.26
N ALA A 62 -7.01 -4.75 -5.85
CA ALA A 62 -7.85 -3.90 -5.01
C ALA A 62 -9.03 -3.35 -5.82
N SER A 63 -10.23 -3.41 -5.24
CA SER A 63 -11.43 -2.86 -5.84
C SER A 63 -11.37 -1.33 -5.96
N ARG A 64 -12.21 -0.76 -6.84
CA ARG A 64 -12.33 0.69 -7.01
C ARG A 64 -12.64 1.43 -5.70
N ASN A 65 -13.52 0.87 -4.86
CA ASN A 65 -13.87 1.49 -3.57
C ASN A 65 -12.70 1.46 -2.59
N GLN A 66 -11.96 0.37 -2.54
CA GLN A 66 -10.75 0.24 -1.73
C GLN A 66 -9.68 1.26 -2.18
N LEU A 67 -9.42 1.37 -3.48
CA LEU A 67 -8.48 2.35 -4.01
C LEU A 67 -8.95 3.80 -3.80
N LYS A 68 -10.26 4.07 -3.84
CA LYS A 68 -10.81 5.37 -3.46
C LYS A 68 -10.46 5.71 -2.00
N SER A 69 -10.69 4.78 -1.07
CA SER A 69 -10.32 4.96 0.34
C SER A 69 -8.82 5.19 0.53
N LEU A 70 -7.98 4.49 -0.25
CA LEU A 70 -6.53 4.68 -0.22
C LEU A 70 -6.11 6.09 -0.69
N VAL A 71 -6.70 6.56 -1.80
CA VAL A 71 -6.45 7.91 -2.34
C VAL A 71 -6.92 8.97 -1.36
N ASP A 72 -8.13 8.82 -0.80
CA ASP A 72 -8.66 9.76 0.20
C ASP A 72 -7.77 9.81 1.45
N PHE A 73 -7.30 8.65 1.93
CA PHE A 73 -6.36 8.56 3.06
C PHE A 73 -5.02 9.24 2.75
N ALA A 74 -4.44 9.01 1.56
CA ALA A 74 -3.19 9.62 1.17
C ALA A 74 -3.31 11.15 1.06
N ARG A 75 -4.39 11.64 0.44
CA ARG A 75 -4.66 13.08 0.31
C ARG A 75 -4.84 13.75 1.67
N ALA A 76 -5.61 13.13 2.57
CA ALA A 76 -5.81 13.65 3.92
C ALA A 76 -4.50 13.76 4.72
N ASN A 77 -3.54 12.88 4.44
CA ASN A 77 -2.26 12.81 5.15
C ASN A 77 -1.10 13.55 4.46
N GLY A 78 -1.30 14.01 3.23
CA GLY A 78 -0.23 14.51 2.36
C GLY A 78 0.80 13.43 2.01
N SER A 79 0.34 12.18 1.85
CA SER A 79 1.18 11.02 1.53
C SER A 79 1.32 10.84 0.02
N ILE A 80 2.47 10.37 -0.42
CA ILE A 80 2.71 9.95 -1.82
C ILE A 80 2.42 8.45 -1.93
N ILE A 81 1.60 8.06 -2.91
CA ILE A 81 1.38 6.65 -3.25
C ILE A 81 2.35 6.24 -4.37
N ILE A 82 3.19 5.26 -4.09
CA ILE A 82 3.92 4.50 -5.10
C ILE A 82 3.08 3.26 -5.41
N TYR A 83 2.33 3.34 -6.52
CA TYR A 83 1.44 2.28 -6.97
C TYR A 83 2.15 1.37 -7.96
N ASP A 84 2.39 0.13 -7.55
CA ASP A 84 2.97 -0.90 -8.40
C ASP A 84 1.85 -1.66 -9.14
N SER A 85 1.78 -1.43 -10.44
CA SER A 85 0.81 -2.02 -11.37
C SER A 85 1.46 -3.03 -12.32
N ALA A 86 2.60 -3.64 -11.95
CA ALA A 86 3.34 -4.56 -12.82
C ALA A 86 2.49 -5.74 -13.34
N TYR A 87 1.53 -6.21 -12.53
CA TYR A 87 0.61 -7.30 -12.88
C TYR A 87 -0.76 -6.83 -13.41
N SER A 88 -0.95 -5.53 -13.70
CA SER A 88 -2.25 -4.97 -14.10
C SER A 88 -2.87 -5.61 -15.35
N MET A 89 -2.05 -6.14 -16.26
CA MET A 89 -2.52 -6.83 -17.46
C MET A 89 -3.23 -8.16 -17.17
N TYR A 90 -3.06 -8.73 -15.98
CA TYR A 90 -3.73 -9.96 -15.56
C TYR A 90 -5.11 -9.72 -14.92
N ILE A 91 -5.53 -8.46 -14.77
CA ILE A 91 -6.87 -8.12 -14.27
C ILE A 91 -7.92 -8.50 -15.33
N SER A 92 -8.84 -9.37 -14.92
CA SER A 92 -9.94 -9.90 -15.75
C SER A 92 -11.34 -9.41 -15.34
N ASP A 93 -11.45 -8.68 -14.22
CA ASP A 93 -12.67 -8.04 -13.74
C ASP A 93 -12.60 -6.51 -13.90
N ASP A 94 -13.55 -5.80 -13.29
CA ASP A 94 -13.65 -4.32 -13.34
C ASP A 94 -12.72 -3.59 -12.34
N SER A 95 -11.79 -4.31 -11.70
CA SER A 95 -10.82 -3.69 -10.80
C SER A 95 -9.90 -2.72 -11.56
N PRO A 96 -9.53 -1.56 -10.97
CA PRO A 96 -8.68 -0.60 -11.67
C PRO A 96 -7.30 -1.16 -12.00
N ARG A 97 -6.85 -0.94 -13.25
CA ARG A 97 -5.51 -1.28 -13.72
C ARG A 97 -4.46 -0.26 -13.32
N THR A 98 -4.89 0.97 -13.07
CA THR A 98 -4.03 2.06 -12.59
C THR A 98 -4.72 2.86 -11.50
N ILE A 99 -3.93 3.36 -10.53
CA ILE A 99 -4.42 4.27 -9.49
C ILE A 99 -5.05 5.54 -10.08
N PHE A 100 -4.63 5.95 -11.28
CA PHE A 100 -5.14 7.15 -11.96
C PHE A 100 -6.57 7.04 -12.48
N GLU A 101 -7.19 5.86 -12.40
CA GLU A 101 -8.63 5.71 -12.62
C GLU A 101 -9.47 6.23 -11.44
N ILE A 102 -8.83 6.52 -10.31
CA ILE A 102 -9.47 7.09 -9.12
C ILE A 102 -9.35 8.62 -9.17
N PRO A 103 -10.48 9.36 -9.12
CA PRO A 103 -10.44 10.81 -9.01
C PRO A 103 -9.65 11.25 -7.78
N GLY A 104 -8.80 12.25 -7.93
CA GLY A 104 -7.92 12.73 -6.86
C GLY A 104 -6.52 12.10 -6.83
N ALA A 105 -6.28 11.02 -7.58
CA ALA A 105 -5.00 10.29 -7.52
C ALA A 105 -3.79 11.01 -8.16
N LYS A 106 -4.00 12.15 -8.82
CA LYS A 106 -2.95 12.93 -9.49
C LYS A 106 -2.49 14.17 -8.71
N GLU A 107 -3.20 14.49 -7.63
CA GLU A 107 -2.96 15.66 -6.78
C GLU A 107 -2.00 15.31 -5.64
#